data_AF-A0A445N412-F1
#
_entry.id   AF-A0A445N412-F1
#
_cell.length_a   1.000
_cell.length_b   1.000
_cell.length_c   1.000
_cell.angle_alpha   90.00
_cell.angle_beta   90.00
_cell.angle_gamma   90.00
#
_symmetry.space_group_name_H-M   'P 1'
#
loop_
_entity.id
_entity.type
_entity.pdbx_description
1 polymer ?
#
loop_
_entity_poly.entity_id
_entity_poly.type
_entity_poly.pdbx_seq_one_letter_code
_entity_poly.pdbx_strand_id
1 'polypeptide(L)'
;MLINKLKLLCGLIGMIAALWPGFLLAAGEKAAAIVIVADTRGLTGLMKWWGSLYNESHAWFSALTVVLIPIIGVLFGVVADLIMSHMGIDLKSRELAEH
;
A
#
# COMPACT_ATOMS: atom_id res chain seq x y z
N MET A 1 -47.34 3.04 19.02
CA MET A 1 -46.91 3.49 17.67
C MET A 1 -46.07 4.77 17.71
N LEU A 2 -46.34 5.73 18.60
CA LEU A 2 -45.59 7.00 18.70
C LEU A 2 -44.10 6.83 19.08
N ILE A 3 -43.79 5.92 20.01
CA ILE A 3 -42.43 5.71 20.54
C ILE A 3 -41.48 5.17 19.46
N ASN A 4 -41.96 4.28 18.57
CA ASN A 4 -41.13 3.77 17.48
C ASN A 4 -40.85 4.85 16.42
N LYS A 5 -41.83 5.73 16.15
CA LYS A 5 -41.63 6.87 15.25
C LYS A 5 -40.63 7.88 15.82
N LEU A 6 -40.63 8.09 17.14
CA LEU A 6 -39.68 8.97 17.82
C LEU A 6 -38.24 8.40 17.78
N LYS A 7 -38.07 7.10 18.03
CA LYS A 7 -36.76 6.43 17.91
C LYS A 7 -36.20 6.48 16.48
N LEU A 8 -37.07 6.32 15.48
CA LEU A 8 -36.70 6.45 14.06
C LEU A 8 -36.26 7.89 13.74
N LEU A 9 -36.97 8.89 14.26
CA LEU A 9 -36.63 10.31 14.06
C LEU A 9 -35.28 10.67 14.69
N CYS A 10 -35.03 10.23 15.93
CA CYS A 10 -33.74 10.43 16.60
C CYS A 10 -32.60 9.69 15.87
N GLY A 11 -32.85 8.49 15.33
CA GLY A 11 -31.87 7.75 14.53
C GLY A 11 -31.54 8.45 13.21
N LEU A 12 -32.54 9.00 12.52
CA LEU A 12 -32.34 9.79 11.29
C LEU A 12 -31.54 11.07 11.56
N ILE A 13 -31.85 11.78 12.65
CA ILE A 13 -31.10 13.00 13.04
C ILE A 13 -29.65 12.65 13.39
N GLY A 14 -29.42 11.54 14.11
CA GLY A 14 -28.07 11.06 14.44
C GLY A 14 -27.27 10.67 13.19
N MET A 15 -27.92 10.03 12.21
CA MET A 15 -27.29 9.66 10.95
C MET A 15 -26.94 10.88 10.09
N ILE A 16 -27.81 11.90 10.04
CA ILE A 16 -27.54 13.16 9.34
C ILE A 16 -26.37 13.90 10.01
N ALA A 17 -26.34 13.97 11.34
CA ALA A 17 -25.25 14.60 12.08
C ALA A 17 -23.91 13.88 11.88
N ALA A 18 -23.91 12.55 11.79
CA ALA A 18 -22.71 11.75 11.53
C ALA A 18 -22.18 11.91 10.09
N LEU A 19 -23.07 12.12 9.12
CA LEU A 19 -22.70 12.29 7.71
C LEU A 19 -22.41 13.76 7.34
N TRP A 20 -22.81 14.72 8.19
CA TRP A 20 -22.61 16.16 7.98
C TRP A 20 -21.15 16.58 7.73
N PRO A 21 -20.13 16.05 8.45
CA PRO A 21 -18.73 16.40 8.20
C PRO A 21 -18.24 15.96 6.81
N GLY A 22 -18.82 14.89 6.24
CA GLY A 22 -18.48 14.41 4.90
C GLY A 22 -18.90 15.37 3.78
N PHE A 23 -20.04 16.07 3.97
CA PHE A 23 -20.50 17.10 3.03
C PHE A 23 -19.66 18.38 3.12
N LEU A 24 -19.19 18.75 4.33
CA LEU A 24 -18.26 19.86 4.53
C LEU A 24 -16.89 19.60 3.90
N LEU A 25 -16.38 18.37 3.98
CA LEU A 25 -15.15 17.96 3.29
C LEU A 25 -15.29 17.97 1.76
N ALA A 26 -16.49 17.77 1.24
CA ALA A 26 -16.78 17.82 -0.20
C ALA A 26 -17.03 19.25 -0.73
N ALA A 27 -17.24 20.23 0.15
CA ALA A 27 -17.49 21.64 -0.19
C ALA A 27 -16.22 22.51 -0.21
N GLY A 28 -15.06 21.96 0.18
CA GLY A 28 -13.78 22.60 -0.06
C GLY A 28 -13.49 22.67 -1.57
N GLU A 29 -12.81 23.73 -2.01
CA GLU A 29 -12.25 23.80 -3.37
C GLU A 29 -11.50 22.49 -3.63
N LYS A 30 -11.81 21.80 -4.75
CA LYS A 30 -11.15 20.53 -5.11
C LYS A 30 -9.65 20.76 -4.91
N ALA A 31 -9.07 20.10 -3.91
CA ALA A 31 -7.65 20.25 -3.59
C ALA A 31 -6.91 20.19 -4.92
N ALA A 32 -6.26 21.31 -5.30
CA ALA A 32 -5.62 21.45 -6.59
C ALA A 32 -4.79 20.20 -6.78
N ALA A 33 -5.12 19.39 -7.80
CA ALA A 33 -4.54 18.08 -7.95
C ALA A 33 -3.03 18.26 -8.04
N ILE A 34 -2.31 18.00 -6.95
CA ILE A 34 -0.87 18.08 -6.92
C ILE A 34 -0.43 16.95 -7.85
N VAL A 35 -0.09 17.32 -9.08
CA VAL A 35 0.42 16.36 -10.06
C VAL A 35 1.82 16.03 -9.61
N ILE A 36 1.96 14.93 -8.88
CA ILE A 36 3.25 14.40 -8.48
C ILE A 36 3.86 13.78 -9.73
N VAL A 37 4.81 14.49 -10.33
CA VAL A 37 5.56 14.05 -11.51
C VAL A 37 6.99 13.79 -11.07
N ALA A 38 7.53 12.64 -11.44
CA ALA A 38 8.95 12.35 -11.28
C ALA A 38 9.76 13.25 -12.22
N ASP A 39 10.72 14.00 -11.67
CA ASP A 39 11.65 14.77 -12.49
C ASP A 39 12.60 13.81 -13.21
N THR A 40 12.37 13.61 -14.51
CA THR A 40 13.18 12.73 -15.36
C THR A 40 14.25 13.48 -16.15
N ARG A 41 14.38 14.79 -15.92
CA ARG A 41 15.38 15.62 -16.61
C ARG A 41 16.76 15.27 -16.05
N GLY A 42 17.62 14.71 -16.91
CA GLY A 42 18.98 14.28 -16.54
C GLY A 42 19.10 12.83 -16.08
N LEU A 43 18.00 12.07 -15.99
CA LEU A 43 18.06 10.63 -15.76
C LEU A 43 18.37 9.89 -17.06
N THR A 44 19.20 8.84 -16.97
CA THR A 44 19.54 7.97 -18.10
C THR A 44 19.37 6.50 -17.75
N GLY A 45 19.16 5.66 -18.75
CA GLY A 45 19.05 4.20 -18.59
C GLY A 45 17.87 3.78 -17.72
N LEU A 46 18.11 2.86 -16.80
CA LEU A 46 17.08 2.26 -15.94
C LEU A 46 16.36 3.28 -15.06
N MET A 47 17.07 4.29 -14.54
CA MET A 47 16.48 5.34 -13.71
C MET A 47 15.50 6.20 -14.51
N LYS A 48 15.84 6.51 -15.78
CA LYS A 48 14.93 7.22 -16.68
C LYS A 48 13.70 6.39 -16.97
N TRP A 49 13.90 5.10 -17.27
CA TRP A 49 12.81 4.18 -17.55
C TRP A 49 11.84 4.09 -16.36
N TRP A 50 12.35 3.94 -15.15
CA TRP A 50 11.54 3.89 -13.93
C TRP A 50 10.74 5.18 -13.70
N GLY A 51 11.38 6.35 -13.83
CA GLY A 51 10.72 7.65 -13.68
C GLY A 51 9.69 7.92 -14.78
N SER A 52 9.97 7.50 -16.02
CA SER A 52 9.02 7.58 -17.14
C SER A 52 7.82 6.66 -16.91
N LEU A 53 8.02 5.43 -16.42
CA LEU A 53 6.94 4.49 -16.09
C LEU A 53 5.96 5.08 -15.07
N TYR A 54 6.48 5.73 -14.03
CA TYR A 54 5.68 6.41 -13.00
C TYR A 54 4.85 7.54 -13.60
N ASN A 55 5.46 8.37 -14.46
CA ASN A 55 4.79 9.51 -15.09
C ASN A 55 3.73 9.11 -16.13
N GLU A 56 3.94 8.01 -16.84
CA GLU A 56 3.01 7.51 -17.87
C GLU A 56 1.81 6.78 -17.24
N SER A 57 2.03 5.93 -16.23
CA SER A 57 0.95 5.18 -15.58
C SER A 57 1.30 4.74 -14.16
N HIS A 58 0.72 5.42 -13.18
CA HIS A 58 0.77 5.02 -11.78
C HIS A 58 0.20 3.61 -11.52
N ALA A 59 -0.79 3.19 -12.30
CA ALA A 59 -1.39 1.86 -12.18
C ALA A 59 -0.40 0.77 -12.59
N TRP A 60 0.31 0.97 -13.70
CA TRP A 60 1.31 0.02 -14.18
C TRP A 60 2.54 -0.01 -13.26
N PHE A 61 2.97 1.15 -12.80
CA PHE A 61 4.00 1.27 -11.77
C PHE A 61 3.65 0.49 -10.49
N SER A 62 2.40 0.61 -10.03
CA SER A 62 1.92 -0.08 -8.84
C SER A 62 1.89 -1.60 -9.04
N ALA A 63 1.36 -2.06 -10.18
CA ALA A 63 1.35 -3.49 -10.50
C ALA A 63 2.77 -4.07 -10.57
N LEU A 64 3.70 -3.36 -11.19
CA LEU A 64 5.10 -3.76 -11.28
C LEU A 64 5.74 -3.88 -9.90
N THR A 65 5.55 -2.89 -9.03
CA THR A 65 6.17 -2.87 -7.70
C THR A 65 5.59 -3.92 -6.75
N VAL A 66 4.27 -4.15 -6.80
CA VAL A 66 3.59 -5.20 -6.03
C VAL A 66 4.14 -6.59 -6.35
N VAL A 67 4.52 -6.85 -7.59
CA VAL A 67 5.12 -8.13 -8.02
C VAL A 67 6.61 -8.18 -7.68
N LEU A 68 7.33 -7.08 -7.93
CA LEU A 68 8.78 -7.04 -7.82
C LEU A 68 9.29 -7.13 -6.37
N ILE A 69 8.61 -6.49 -5.41
CA ILE A 69 8.98 -6.51 -3.98
C ILE A 69 9.02 -7.93 -3.40
N PRO A 70 7.94 -8.75 -3.48
CA PRO A 70 7.97 -10.10 -2.91
C PRO A 70 8.97 -11.00 -3.63
N ILE A 71 9.17 -10.85 -4.94
CA ILE A 71 10.17 -11.63 -5.69
C ILE A 71 11.58 -11.33 -5.17
N ILE A 72 11.93 -10.05 -5.01
CA ILE A 72 13.24 -9.66 -4.46
C ILE A 72 13.37 -10.11 -3.01
N GLY A 73 12.30 -10.01 -2.22
CA GLY A 73 12.28 -10.49 -0.84
C GLY A 73 12.59 -11.99 -0.73
N VAL A 74 11.95 -12.82 -1.56
CA VAL A 74 12.23 -14.26 -1.62
C VAL A 74 13.65 -14.51 -2.12
N LEU A 75 14.12 -13.79 -3.14
CA LEU A 75 15.47 -13.93 -3.67
C LEU A 75 16.52 -13.66 -2.57
N PHE A 76 16.37 -12.57 -1.82
CA PHE A 76 17.28 -12.26 -0.70
C PHE A 76 17.16 -13.26 0.45
N GLY A 77 15.95 -13.74 0.75
CA GLY A 77 15.75 -14.80 1.73
C GLY A 77 16.50 -16.09 1.36
N VAL A 78 16.41 -16.52 0.09
CA VAL A 78 17.11 -17.71 -0.42
C VAL A 78 18.63 -17.50 -0.41
N VAL A 79 19.11 -16.33 -0.83
CA VAL A 79 20.54 -16.01 -0.77
C VAL A 79 21.06 -16.03 0.66
N ALA A 80 20.30 -15.47 1.61
CA ALA A 80 20.65 -15.52 3.02
C ALA A 80 20.69 -16.96 3.55
N ASP A 81 19.71 -17.79 3.20
CA ASP A 81 19.67 -19.22 3.57
C ASP A 81 20.91 -19.97 3.05
N LEU A 82 21.30 -19.70 1.79
CA LEU A 82 22.50 -20.28 1.20
C LEU A 82 23.78 -19.86 1.94
N ILE A 83 23.91 -18.58 2.29
CA ILE A 83 25.07 -18.06 3.04
C ILE A 83 25.12 -18.69 4.43
N MET A 84 23.99 -18.76 5.14
CA MET A 84 23.91 -19.36 6.48
C MET A 84 24.27 -20.86 6.45
N SER A 85 23.80 -21.59 5.44
CA SER A 85 24.16 -22.99 5.22
C SER A 85 25.66 -23.15 4.94
N HIS A 86 26.28 -22.25 4.16
CA HIS A 86 27.72 -22.31 3.88
C HIS A 86 28.60 -22.00 5.09
N MET A 87 28.12 -21.17 6.03
CA MET A 87 28.83 -20.84 7.28
C MET A 87 28.64 -21.89 8.39
N GLY A 88 27.86 -22.96 8.15
CA GLY A 88 27.65 -24.03 9.13
C GLY A 88 26.66 -23.68 10.26
N ILE A 89 25.94 -22.56 10.16
CA ILE A 89 24.79 -22.24 11.03
C ILE A 89 23.56 -22.87 10.37
N ASP A 90 23.49 -24.20 10.41
CA ASP A 90 22.34 -24.93 9.88
C ASP A 90 21.35 -25.23 11.01
N LEU A 91 20.23 -24.51 11.03
CA LEU A 91 19.15 -24.71 11.99
C LEU A 91 18.27 -25.92 11.65
N LYS A 92 18.46 -26.58 10.49
CA LYS A 92 17.67 -27.77 10.10
C LYS A 92 18.01 -29.01 10.93
N SER A 93 19.21 -29.09 11.49
CA SER A 93 19.64 -30.25 12.29
C SER A 93 19.28 -30.15 13.77
N ARG A 94 18.86 -28.97 14.26
CA ARG A 94 18.54 -28.76 15.68
C ARG A 94 17.15 -29.25 16.09
N GLU A 95 16.17 -29.24 15.19
CA GLU A 95 14.84 -29.78 15.51
C GLU A 95 14.80 -31.32 15.50
N LEU A 96 15.69 -31.96 14.74
CA LEU A 96 15.80 -33.42 14.66
C LEU A 96 16.54 -34.06 15.86
N ALA A 97 17.09 -33.25 16.75
CA ALA A 97 17.80 -33.71 17.94
C ALA A 97 16.94 -33.69 19.23
N GLU A 98 15.71 -33.14 19.17
CA GLU A 98 14.80 -33.06 20.33
C GLU A 98 13.60 -34.03 20.27
N HIS A 99 13.64 -35.04 19.38
CA HIS A 99 12.70 -36.17 19.35
C HIS A 99 13.39 -37.54 19.34
#